data_AF-A0A3M1RMK7-F1
#
_entry.id   AF-A0A3M1RMK7-F1
#
_cell.length_a   1.000
_cell.length_b   1.000
_cell.length_c   1.000
_cell.angle_alpha   90.00
_cell.angle_beta   90.00
_cell.angle_gamma   90.00
#
_symmetry.space_group_name_H-M   'P 1'
#
loop_
_entity.id
_entity.type
_entity.pdbx_description
1 polymer ?
#
loop_
_entity_poly.entity_id
_entity_poly.type
_entity_poly.pdbx_seq_one_letter_code
_entity_poly.pdbx_strand_id
1 'polypeptide(L)'
;QRVALLLTALAQGEAGLVRVAMEDRLHQPYREQLMGPFRAVVQAARAAGADGVALSGAGPAVLAVTCRQEEEIGEAMCKPFLECGIACRSLILRVSAQGVHRVDTQ
;
A
#
# COMPACT_ATOMS: atom_id res chain seq x y z
N GLN A 1 5.58 0.68 12.05
CA GLN A 1 6.42 -0.06 11.07
C GLN A 1 7.80 -0.34 11.68
N ARG A 2 8.53 -1.36 11.18
CA ARG A 2 9.90 -1.69 11.62
C ARG A 2 10.92 -1.20 10.58
N VAL A 3 11.33 0.07 10.66
CA VAL A 3 12.12 0.74 9.62
C VAL A 3 13.41 0.00 9.28
N ALA A 4 14.21 -0.39 10.28
CA ALA A 4 15.47 -1.12 10.03
C ALA A 4 15.23 -2.44 9.29
N LEU A 5 14.19 -3.21 9.68
CA LEU A 5 13.83 -4.45 9.02
C LEU A 5 13.35 -4.21 7.57
N LEU A 6 12.61 -3.13 7.33
CA LEU A 6 12.15 -2.77 5.99
C LEU A 6 13.33 -2.45 5.07
N LEU A 7 14.29 -1.65 5.55
CA LEU A 7 15.49 -1.32 4.79
C LEU A 7 16.29 -2.59 4.45
N THR A 8 16.48 -3.48 5.42
CA THR A 8 17.17 -4.76 5.17
C THR A 8 16.41 -5.63 4.16
N ALA A 9 15.10 -5.78 4.33
CA ALA A 9 14.27 -6.57 3.43
C ALA A 9 14.35 -6.07 1.98
N LEU A 10 14.27 -4.75 1.78
CA LEU A 10 14.37 -4.13 0.46
C LEU A 10 15.78 -4.28 -0.13
N ALA A 11 16.83 -4.07 0.67
CA ALA A 11 18.21 -4.19 0.22
C ALA A 11 18.57 -5.63 -0.21
N GLN A 12 17.92 -6.63 0.40
CA GLN A 12 18.17 -8.04 0.11
C GLN A 12 17.18 -8.63 -0.91
N GLY A 13 16.15 -7.89 -1.32
CA GLY A 13 15.10 -8.41 -2.21
C GLY A 13 14.20 -9.46 -1.54
N GLU A 14 14.15 -9.50 -0.21
CA GLU A 14 13.44 -10.50 0.57
C GLU A 14 11.97 -10.10 0.77
N ALA A 15 11.14 -10.35 -0.24
CA ALA A 15 9.70 -10.01 -0.23
C ALA A 15 8.96 -10.55 1.01
N GLY A 16 9.33 -11.75 1.48
CA GLY A 16 8.78 -12.32 2.72
C GLY A 16 9.04 -11.47 3.96
N LEU A 17 10.17 -10.76 4.02
CA LEU A 17 10.51 -9.84 5.10
C LEU A 17 9.82 -8.49 4.95
N VAL A 18 9.51 -8.04 3.72
CA VAL A 18 8.76 -6.79 3.46
C VAL A 18 7.40 -6.84 4.17
N ARG A 19 6.70 -7.97 4.09
CA ARG A 19 5.40 -8.16 4.77
C ARG A 19 5.49 -7.92 6.27
N VAL A 20 6.48 -8.54 6.91
CA VAL A 20 6.70 -8.44 8.36
C VAL A 20 7.19 -7.04 8.75
N ALA A 21 8.01 -6.42 7.90
CA ALA A 21 8.54 -5.08 8.14
C ALA A 21 7.46 -3.99 8.07
N MET A 22 6.50 -4.16 7.14
CA MET A 22 5.39 -3.25 6.92
C MET A 22 4.21 -3.47 7.88
N GLU A 23 4.23 -4.51 8.72
CA GLU A 23 3.27 -4.64 9.82
C GLU A 23 3.46 -3.50 10.83
N ASP A 24 2.49 -2.59 10.85
CA ASP A 24 2.49 -1.46 11.76
C ASP A 24 1.76 -1.80 13.06
N ARG A 25 2.51 -2.20 14.09
CA ARG A 25 1.96 -2.47 15.42
C ARG A 25 1.73 -1.23 16.29
N LEU A 26 2.13 -0.03 15.83
CA LEU A 26 2.14 1.18 16.65
C LEU A 26 1.14 2.24 16.18
N HIS A 27 1.04 2.52 14.88
CA HIS A 27 0.25 3.67 14.39
C HIS A 27 -1.08 3.29 13.72
N GLN A 28 -1.18 2.12 13.09
CA GLN A 28 -2.44 1.68 12.45
C GLN A 28 -3.58 1.42 13.44
N PRO A 29 -3.38 0.77 14.61
CA PRO A 29 -4.47 0.45 15.52
C PRO A 29 -5.26 1.67 16.03
N TYR A 30 -4.60 2.83 16.17
CA TYR A 30 -5.22 4.07 16.64
C TYR A 30 -6.01 4.82 15.55
N ARG A 31 -5.54 4.77 14.29
CA ARG A 31 -6.22 5.44 13.16
C ARG A 31 -7.28 4.56 12.49
N GLU A 32 -7.26 3.25 12.73
CA GLU A 32 -8.23 2.29 12.18
C GLU A 32 -9.69 2.68 12.49
N GLN A 33 -9.96 3.23 13.68
CA GLN A 33 -11.32 3.69 14.05
C GLN A 33 -11.78 4.92 13.26
N LEU A 34 -10.87 5.67 12.64
CA LEU A 34 -11.15 6.91 11.92
C LEU A 34 -11.20 6.73 10.39
N MET A 35 -10.84 5.56 9.85
CA MET A 35 -10.55 5.38 8.42
C MET A 35 -11.48 4.39 7.69
N GLY A 36 -12.70 4.20 8.20
CA GLY A 36 -13.77 3.47 7.50
C GLY A 36 -13.33 2.07 7.01
N PRO A 37 -13.34 1.79 5.69
CA PRO A 37 -13.02 0.46 5.15
C PRO A 37 -11.53 0.09 5.20
N PHE A 38 -10.64 0.93 5.73
CA PHE A 38 -9.18 0.72 5.68
C PHE A 38 -8.72 -0.69 6.09
N ARG A 39 -9.26 -1.23 7.19
CA ARG A 39 -8.92 -2.58 7.64
C ARG A 39 -9.33 -3.65 6.62
N ALA A 40 -10.51 -3.51 6.03
CA ALA A 40 -11.00 -4.42 5.00
C ALA A 40 -10.15 -4.30 3.72
N VAL A 41 -9.71 -3.10 3.35
CA VAL A 41 -8.79 -2.86 2.22
C VAL A 41 -7.44 -3.55 2.45
N VAL A 42 -6.86 -3.42 3.64
CA VAL A 42 -5.59 -4.08 3.99
C VAL A 42 -5.73 -5.60 3.95
N GLN A 43 -6.83 -6.14 4.44
CA GLN A 43 -7.11 -7.59 4.39
C GLN A 43 -7.30 -8.08 2.95
N ALA A 44 -8.06 -7.35 2.12
CA ALA A 44 -8.28 -7.68 0.72
C ALA A 44 -6.98 -7.66 -0.08
N ALA A 45 -6.13 -6.64 0.10
CA ALA A 45 -4.82 -6.56 -0.53
C ALA A 45 -3.92 -7.75 -0.17
N ARG A 46 -3.86 -8.12 1.12
CA ARG A 46 -3.07 -9.27 1.59
C ARG A 46 -3.61 -10.60 1.03
N ALA A 47 -4.92 -10.76 0.99
CA ALA A 47 -5.56 -11.96 0.43
C ALA A 47 -5.31 -12.09 -1.08
N ALA A 48 -5.22 -10.97 -1.80
CA ALA A 48 -4.86 -10.92 -3.22
C ALA A 48 -3.35 -11.07 -3.49
N GLY A 49 -2.52 -11.19 -2.44
CA GLY A 49 -1.10 -11.50 -2.58
C GLY A 49 -0.14 -10.31 -2.49
N ALA A 50 -0.56 -9.16 -1.93
CA ALA A 50 0.34 -8.05 -1.68
C ALA A 50 1.46 -8.42 -0.68
N ASP A 51 2.71 -8.12 -1.05
CA ASP A 51 3.90 -8.34 -0.23
C ASP A 51 3.97 -7.37 0.95
N GLY A 52 3.34 -6.20 0.84
CA GLY A 52 3.23 -5.25 1.94
C GLY A 52 2.12 -4.24 1.71
N VAL A 53 1.50 -3.75 2.78
CA VAL A 53 0.37 -2.79 2.68
C VAL A 53 0.48 -1.76 3.79
N ALA A 54 0.32 -0.50 3.44
CA ALA A 54 0.36 0.61 4.40
C ALA A 54 -0.57 1.76 3.98
N LEU A 55 -0.91 2.61 4.95
CA LEU A 55 -1.49 3.92 4.65
C LEU A 55 -0.45 4.78 3.91
N SER A 56 -0.88 5.46 2.85
CA SER A 56 -0.05 6.42 2.13
C SER A 56 -0.26 7.83 2.70
N GLY A 57 0.77 8.38 3.34
CA GLY A 57 0.74 9.71 3.97
C GLY A 57 -0.30 9.82 5.09
N ALA A 58 -1.14 10.86 5.03
CA ALA A 58 -2.22 11.09 5.99
C ALA A 58 -3.49 10.27 5.68
N GLY A 59 -3.56 9.57 4.54
CA GLY A 59 -4.77 8.90 4.05
C GLY A 59 -5.70 9.81 3.25
N PRO A 60 -6.79 9.26 2.65
CA PRO A 60 -7.26 7.86 2.76
C PRO A 60 -6.56 6.88 1.81
N ALA A 61 -5.59 7.34 1.01
CA ALA A 61 -4.89 6.49 0.06
C ALA A 61 -4.14 5.33 0.75
N VAL A 62 -4.22 4.15 0.14
CA VAL A 62 -3.54 2.93 0.62
C VAL A 62 -2.52 2.50 -0.42
N LEU A 63 -1.32 2.20 0.03
CA LEU A 63 -0.23 1.69 -0.79
C LEU A 63 -0.12 0.18 -0.57
N ALA A 64 -0.13 -0.58 -1.67
CA ALA A 64 0.34 -1.95 -1.69
C ALA A 64 1.68 -2.04 -2.42
N VAL A 65 2.61 -2.81 -1.87
CA VAL A 65 3.87 -3.20 -2.49
C VAL A 65 3.71 -4.64 -2.95
N THR A 66 4.05 -4.91 -4.21
CA THR A 66 3.97 -6.24 -4.79
C THR A 66 4.95 -6.37 -5.96
N CYS A 67 5.37 -7.60 -6.26
CA CYS A 67 6.10 -7.94 -7.49
C CYS A 67 5.23 -8.62 -8.56
N ARG A 68 3.94 -8.84 -8.27
CA ARG A 68 3.01 -9.60 -9.13
C ARG A 68 1.55 -9.30 -8.79
N GLN A 69 0.63 -9.65 -9.68
CA GLN A 69 -0.82 -9.57 -9.44
C GLN A 69 -1.29 -8.13 -9.15
N GLU A 70 -0.65 -7.14 -9.79
CA GLU A 70 -0.88 -5.71 -9.53
C GLU A 70 -2.35 -5.31 -9.77
N GLU A 71 -2.96 -5.86 -10.83
CA GLU A 71 -4.35 -5.59 -11.21
C GLU A 71 -5.32 -6.21 -10.21
N GLU A 72 -5.14 -7.49 -9.87
CA GLU A 72 -6.00 -8.21 -8.93
C GLU A 72 -5.93 -7.61 -7.52
N ILE A 73 -4.74 -7.20 -7.09
CA ILE A 73 -4.56 -6.50 -5.82
C ILE A 73 -5.28 -5.14 -5.86
N GLY A 74 -5.14 -4.37 -6.95
CA GLY A 74 -5.81 -3.08 -7.11
C GLY A 74 -7.34 -3.19 -7.07
N GLU A 75 -7.91 -4.18 -7.76
CA GLU A 75 -9.35 -4.47 -7.74
C GLU A 75 -9.83 -4.90 -6.36
N ALA A 76 -9.08 -5.81 -5.71
CA ALA A 76 -9.39 -6.28 -4.36
C ALA A 76 -9.37 -5.12 -3.35
N MET A 77 -8.42 -4.19 -3.48
CA MET A 77 -8.34 -2.99 -2.64
C MET A 77 -9.51 -2.03 -2.85
N CYS A 78 -10.04 -1.90 -4.07
CA CYS A 78 -11.15 -1.00 -4.34
C CYS A 78 -12.51 -1.52 -3.87
N LYS A 79 -12.73 -2.85 -3.83
CA LYS A 79 -14.01 -3.44 -3.42
C LYS A 79 -14.53 -2.90 -2.07
N PRO A 80 -13.77 -2.91 -0.96
CA PRO A 80 -14.26 -2.42 0.32
C PRO A 80 -14.58 -0.93 0.33
N PHE A 81 -13.88 -0.11 -0.47
CA PHE A 81 -14.23 1.31 -0.64
C PHE A 81 -15.60 1.46 -1.32
N LEU A 82 -15.80 0.73 -2.42
CA LEU A 82 -17.05 0.77 -3.19
C LEU A 82 -18.25 0.27 -2.39
N GLU A 83 -18.09 -0.77 -1.57
CA GLU A 83 -19.12 -1.30 -0.66
C GLU A 83 -19.55 -0.27 0.39
N CYS A 84 -18.65 0.64 0.78
CA CYS A 84 -18.95 1.78 1.64
C CYS A 84 -19.47 3.02 0.87
N GLY A 85 -19.73 2.91 -0.43
CA GLY A 85 -20.16 4.03 -1.28
C GLY A 85 -19.06 5.05 -1.57
N ILE A 86 -17.79 4.69 -1.36
CA ILE A 86 -16.62 5.55 -1.60
C ILE A 86 -16.08 5.24 -3.00
N ALA A 87 -16.08 6.24 -3.88
CA ALA A 87 -15.46 6.10 -5.20
C ALA A 87 -13.96 5.78 -5.05
N CYS A 88 -13.49 4.77 -5.78
CA CYS A 88 -12.11 4.28 -5.70
C CYS A 88 -11.47 4.22 -7.09
N ARG A 89 -10.18 4.56 -7.15
CA ARG A 89 -9.33 4.37 -8.31
C ARG A 89 -8.03 3.71 -7.86
N SER A 90 -7.66 2.59 -8.48
CA SER A 90 -6.35 1.98 -8.34
C SER A 90 -5.37 2.58 -9.36
N LEU A 91 -4.11 2.71 -8.96
CA LEU A 91 -3.01 3.14 -9.81
C LEU A 91 -1.86 2.16 -9.65
N ILE A 92 -1.42 1.56 -10.75
CA ILE A 92 -0.22 0.72 -10.78
C ILE A 92 0.96 1.64 -11.08
N LEU A 93 1.85 1.81 -10.10
CA LEU A 93 2.94 2.78 -10.14
C LEU A 93 4.28 2.08 -9.92
N ARG A 94 5.32 2.63 -10.53
CA ARG A 94 6.72 2.28 -10.24
C ARG A 94 7.38 3.39 -9.44
N VAL A 95 8.42 3.05 -8.69
CA VAL A 95 9.26 4.05 -8.02
C VAL A 95 9.90 4.95 -9.09
N SER A 96 9.67 6.26 -8.99
CA SER A 96 10.33 7.21 -9.87
C SER A 96 11.79 7.40 -9.43
N ALA A 97 12.73 7.19 -10.36
CA ALA A 97 14.13 7.53 -10.14
C ALA A 97 14.41 9.05 -10.30
N GLN A 98 13.45 9.78 -10.88
CA GLN A 98 13.52 11.21 -11.10
C GLN A 98 12.57 11.94 -10.16
N GLY A 99 13.11 12.89 -9.40
CA GLY A 99 12.31 13.82 -8.61
C GLY A 99 11.69 14.91 -9.48
N VAL A 100 11.55 16.09 -8.89
CA VAL A 100 11.11 17.27 -9.65
C VAL A 100 12.09 17.55 -10.80
N HIS A 101 11.54 17.80 -11.98
CA HIS A 101 12.28 18.20 -13.15
C HIS A 101 11.43 19.13 -14.00
N ARG A 102 12.07 19.92 -14.86
CA ARG A 102 11.36 20.81 -15.78
C ARG A 102 10.84 19.97 -16.94
N VAL A 103 9.54 20.09 -17.21
CA VAL A 103 8.92 19.54 -18.42
C VAL A 103 8.86 20.67 -19.42
N ASP A 104 9.66 20.60 -20.47
CA ASP A 104 9.57 21.56 -21.57
C ASP A 104 8.31 21.21 -22.37
N THR A 105 7.24 21.97 -22.16
CA THR A 105 5.98 21.83 -22.91
C THR A 105 6.21 22.37 -24.31
N GLN A 106 6.04 21.54 -25.34
CA GLN A 106 5.94 21.99 -26.73
C GLN A 106 4.59 22.66 -26.99
#